data_AF-A0A1C0V3B0-F1
#
_entry.id   AF-A0A1C0V3B0-F1
#
_cell.length_a   1.000
_cell.length_b   1.000
_cell.length_c   1.000
_cell.angle_alpha   90.00
_cell.angle_beta   90.00
_cell.angle_gamma   90.00
#
_symmetry.space_group_name_H-M   'P 1'
#
loop_
_entity.id
_entity.type
_entity.pdbx_description
1 polymer ?
#
loop_
_entity_poly.entity_id
_entity_poly.type
_entity_poly.pdbx_seq_one_letter_code
_entity_poly.pdbx_strand_id
1 'polypeptide(L)'
;MPIPKTIEQLQHFLDTHEDFGKINGQEVVSVREDIKELSNIFVPKDTYYKAVLRGTVLSYSKSQIASSALTLFLTDESIYSRQIVPKPSEPGWYNTEFPAFVPANTYELACARAKEIGFSESDLLTYALNLFANNPGINAIYNAYVENLCKQHGVNASFVELKILGWLKYQARKKRLELSLAAGEFVDRAKLP
;
A
#
# COMPACT_ATOMS: atom_id res chain seq x y z
N MET A 1 19.33 29.66 -4.33
CA MET A 1 20.01 30.09 -3.08
C MET A 1 21.37 29.45 -3.03
N PRO A 2 22.41 30.11 -2.50
CA PRO A 2 23.71 29.48 -2.32
C PRO A 2 23.58 28.30 -1.35
N ILE A 3 24.14 27.16 -1.73
CA ILE A 3 24.19 25.97 -0.87
C ILE A 3 25.16 26.28 0.28
N PRO A 4 24.77 26.14 1.56
CA PRO A 4 25.66 26.35 2.69
C PRO A 4 26.92 25.49 2.54
N LYS A 5 28.11 26.09 2.68
CA LYS A 5 29.41 25.40 2.57
C LYS A 5 30.17 25.32 3.89
N THR A 6 29.70 25.99 4.94
CA THR A 6 30.27 25.94 6.29
C THR A 6 29.17 25.72 7.33
N ILE A 7 29.57 25.36 8.56
CA ILE A 7 28.66 25.12 9.68
C ILE A 7 27.91 26.41 10.04
N GLU A 8 28.58 27.55 10.05
CA GLU A 8 27.99 28.85 10.38
C GLU A 8 26.97 29.28 9.34
N GLN A 9 27.24 29.01 8.06
CA GLN A 9 26.30 29.25 6.97
C GLN A 9 25.07 28.34 7.06
N LEU A 10 25.24 27.09 7.50
CA LEU A 10 24.14 26.16 7.70
C LEU A 10 23.28 26.57 8.90
N GLN A 11 23.91 26.91 10.02
CA GLN A 11 23.22 27.39 11.22
C GLN A 11 22.38 28.63 10.92
N HIS A 12 23.00 29.64 10.29
CA HIS A 12 22.29 30.85 9.89
C HIS A 12 21.15 30.57 8.92
N PHE A 13 21.33 29.63 7.98
CA PHE A 13 20.27 29.21 7.07
C PHE A 13 19.10 28.54 7.81
N LEU A 14 19.36 27.65 8.77
CA LEU A 14 18.30 26.99 9.54
C LEU A 14 17.53 27.99 10.41
N ASP A 15 18.22 28.90 11.08
CA ASP A 15 17.60 29.90 11.97
C ASP A 15 16.75 30.91 11.19
N THR A 16 17.18 31.30 9.98
CA THR A 16 16.45 32.29 9.15
C THR A 16 15.29 31.69 8.35
N HIS A 17 15.20 30.36 8.30
CA HIS A 17 14.20 29.64 7.51
C HIS A 17 13.43 28.62 8.37
N GLU A 18 13.32 28.85 9.68
CA GLU A 18 12.58 27.99 10.62
C GLU A 18 11.08 27.85 10.25
N ASP A 19 10.53 28.84 9.54
CA ASP A 19 9.16 28.86 9.04
C ASP A 19 9.00 28.18 7.66
N PHE A 20 10.08 27.67 7.07
CA PHE A 20 9.96 26.93 5.82
C PHE A 20 9.10 25.68 6.03
N GLY A 21 8.05 25.57 5.21
CA GLY A 21 7.08 24.50 5.36
C GLY A 21 6.07 24.72 6.48
N LYS A 22 5.90 25.96 7.01
CA LYS A 22 4.82 26.32 7.94
C LYS A 22 3.90 27.42 7.38
N ILE A 23 2.61 27.37 7.70
CA ILE A 23 1.63 28.45 7.52
C ILE A 23 1.07 28.77 8.90
N ASN A 24 1.21 30.02 9.37
CA ASN A 24 0.77 30.46 10.71
C ASN A 24 1.34 29.58 11.86
N GLY A 25 2.59 29.16 11.75
CA GLY A 25 3.24 28.30 12.74
C GLY A 25 2.81 26.82 12.70
N GLN A 26 1.90 26.44 11.81
CA GLN A 26 1.51 25.05 11.58
C GLN A 26 2.27 24.48 10.39
N GLU A 27 2.86 23.29 10.54
CA GLU A 27 3.52 22.59 9.44
C GLU A 27 2.55 22.31 8.29
N VAL A 28 2.92 22.76 7.09
CA VAL A 28 2.22 22.52 5.81
C VAL A 28 2.60 21.14 5.25
N VAL A 29 3.83 20.70 5.51
CA VAL A 29 4.37 19.43 5.02
C VAL A 29 5.21 18.79 6.12
N SER A 30 4.66 17.80 6.80
CA SER A 30 5.43 16.89 7.66
C SER A 30 6.41 16.11 6.80
N VAL A 31 7.72 16.26 7.07
CA VAL A 31 8.76 15.53 6.37
C VAL A 31 9.05 14.23 7.12
N ARG A 32 8.57 13.12 6.55
CA ARG A 32 9.01 11.72 6.78
C ARG A 32 8.79 11.08 8.16
N GLU A 33 8.12 11.69 9.12
CA GLU A 33 7.85 11.04 10.42
C GLU A 33 6.45 10.43 10.54
N ASP A 34 5.48 10.89 9.75
CA ASP A 34 4.10 10.40 9.86
C ASP A 34 3.85 9.20 8.94
N ILE A 35 4.44 8.05 9.31
CA ILE A 35 4.07 6.77 8.72
C ILE A 35 2.96 6.15 9.57
N LYS A 36 1.83 5.85 8.94
CA LYS A 36 0.74 5.09 9.55
C LYS A 36 0.87 3.62 9.21
N GLU A 37 0.88 2.78 10.24
CA GLU A 37 0.67 1.34 10.10
C GLU A 37 -0.82 1.06 9.89
N LEU A 38 -1.12 0.36 8.80
CA LEU A 38 -2.40 -0.27 8.54
C LEU A 38 -2.37 -1.64 9.21
N SER A 39 -3.00 -1.77 10.37
CA SER A 39 -3.14 -3.04 11.08
C SER A 39 -4.62 -3.32 11.37
N ASN A 40 -4.99 -4.59 11.43
CA ASN A 40 -6.37 -5.04 11.63
C ASN A 40 -7.37 -4.57 10.54
N ILE A 41 -6.88 -4.20 9.35
CA ILE A 41 -7.72 -3.90 8.18
C ILE A 41 -7.75 -5.13 7.28
N PHE A 42 -8.95 -5.67 7.10
CA PHE A 42 -9.18 -6.91 6.38
C PHE A 42 -9.84 -6.64 5.03
N VAL A 43 -9.39 -7.35 4.00
CA VAL A 43 -9.92 -7.25 2.64
C VAL A 43 -10.33 -8.64 2.13
N PRO A 44 -11.14 -8.73 1.05
CA PRO A 44 -11.47 -9.99 0.43
C PRO A 44 -10.20 -10.65 -0.12
N LYS A 45 -10.08 -11.96 0.10
CA LYS A 45 -8.93 -12.76 -0.34
C LYS A 45 -8.61 -12.61 -1.84
N ASP A 46 -9.64 -12.48 -2.68
CA ASP A 46 -9.48 -12.28 -4.12
C ASP A 46 -8.86 -10.90 -4.43
N THR A 47 -9.37 -9.83 -3.82
CA THR A 47 -8.80 -8.47 -3.93
C THR A 47 -7.36 -8.44 -3.44
N TYR A 48 -7.06 -9.09 -2.30
CA TYR A 48 -5.70 -9.24 -1.79
C TYR A 48 -4.77 -9.84 -2.85
N TYR A 49 -5.12 -11.02 -3.40
CA TYR A 49 -4.24 -11.70 -4.34
C TYR A 49 -4.11 -10.96 -5.67
N LYS A 50 -5.20 -10.38 -6.18
CA LYS A 50 -5.15 -9.55 -7.39
C LYS A 50 -4.17 -8.40 -7.21
N ALA A 51 -4.32 -7.61 -6.14
CA ALA A 51 -3.43 -6.49 -5.88
C ALA A 51 -1.96 -6.93 -5.72
N VAL A 52 -1.71 -8.01 -4.97
CA VAL A 52 -0.35 -8.55 -4.77
C VAL A 52 0.25 -9.05 -6.08
N LEU A 53 -0.50 -9.76 -6.92
CA LEU A 53 -0.02 -10.24 -8.23
C LEU A 53 0.38 -9.08 -9.14
N ARG A 54 -0.47 -8.04 -9.24
CA ARG A 54 -0.19 -6.84 -10.04
C ARG A 54 1.02 -6.08 -9.49
N GLY A 55 1.06 -5.86 -8.18
CA GLY A 55 2.18 -5.17 -7.53
C GLY A 55 3.50 -5.92 -7.66
N THR A 56 3.49 -7.25 -7.67
CA THR A 56 4.70 -8.07 -7.80
C THR A 56 5.38 -7.88 -9.15
N VAL A 57 4.61 -7.78 -10.23
CA VAL A 57 5.17 -7.51 -11.57
C VAL A 57 5.85 -6.14 -11.63
N LEU A 58 5.42 -5.20 -10.79
CA LEU A 58 6.01 -3.86 -10.66
C LEU A 58 7.12 -3.79 -9.60
N SER A 59 7.47 -4.93 -8.97
CA SER A 59 8.36 -4.99 -7.80
C SER A 59 7.91 -4.12 -6.61
N TYR A 60 6.61 -3.88 -6.47
CA TYR A 60 6.06 -3.09 -5.38
C TYR A 60 5.95 -3.91 -4.09
N SER A 61 6.35 -3.30 -2.97
CA SER A 61 6.02 -3.77 -1.63
C SER A 61 4.53 -3.56 -1.30
N LYS A 62 4.02 -4.20 -0.24
CA LYS A 62 2.63 -3.95 0.21
C LYS A 62 2.38 -2.49 0.55
N SER A 63 3.35 -1.82 1.17
CA SER A 63 3.32 -0.37 1.43
C SER A 63 3.18 0.46 0.16
N GLN A 64 3.92 0.12 -0.90
CA GLN A 64 3.82 0.82 -2.18
C GLN A 64 2.49 0.54 -2.88
N ILE A 65 2.00 -0.71 -2.82
CA ILE A 65 0.67 -1.07 -3.32
C ILE A 65 -0.41 -0.26 -2.58
N ALA A 66 -0.40 -0.27 -1.24
CA ALA A 66 -1.37 0.43 -0.41
C ALA A 66 -1.32 1.94 -0.64
N SER A 67 -0.12 2.53 -0.69
CA SER A 67 0.05 3.97 -0.95
C SER A 67 -0.52 4.34 -2.32
N SER A 68 -0.17 3.60 -3.38
CA SER A 68 -0.69 3.83 -4.73
C SER A 68 -2.20 3.64 -4.81
N ALA A 69 -2.73 2.60 -4.16
CA ALA A 69 -4.15 2.32 -4.08
C ALA A 69 -4.93 3.45 -3.40
N LEU A 70 -4.44 3.97 -2.27
CA LEU A 70 -5.05 5.10 -1.56
C LEU A 70 -4.99 6.37 -2.40
N THR A 71 -3.90 6.64 -3.12
CA THR A 71 -3.83 7.76 -4.06
C THR A 71 -4.88 7.63 -5.16
N LEU A 72 -5.07 6.43 -5.74
CA LEU A 72 -6.10 6.21 -6.75
C LEU A 72 -7.52 6.40 -6.19
N PHE A 73 -7.76 5.98 -4.94
CA PHE A 73 -9.04 6.24 -4.27
C PHE A 73 -9.30 7.74 -4.09
N LEU A 74 -8.29 8.49 -3.67
CA LEU A 74 -8.39 9.94 -3.48
C LEU A 74 -8.59 10.72 -4.79
N THR A 75 -8.21 10.16 -5.94
CA THR A 75 -8.42 10.80 -7.24
C THR A 75 -9.64 10.26 -7.98
N ASP A 76 -10.33 9.24 -7.45
CA ASP A 76 -11.54 8.70 -8.04
C ASP A 76 -12.76 9.52 -7.63
N GLU A 77 -13.26 10.37 -8.53
CA GLU A 77 -14.50 11.12 -8.32
C GLU A 77 -15.74 10.23 -8.45
N SER A 78 -15.62 9.06 -9.09
CA SER A 78 -16.77 8.17 -9.30
C SER A 78 -17.32 7.60 -7.99
N ILE A 79 -16.54 7.64 -6.90
CA ILE A 79 -16.95 7.15 -5.58
C ILE A 79 -18.22 7.81 -5.06
N TYR A 80 -18.47 9.08 -5.41
CA TYR A 80 -19.66 9.82 -4.97
C TYR A 80 -20.90 9.50 -5.80
N SER A 81 -20.72 8.97 -7.00
CA SER A 81 -21.79 8.61 -7.93
C SER A 81 -22.23 7.15 -7.79
N ARG A 82 -21.42 6.31 -7.13
CA ARG A 82 -21.73 4.90 -6.94
C ARG A 82 -22.69 4.73 -5.77
N GLN A 83 -23.82 4.07 -6.02
CA GLN A 83 -24.57 3.46 -4.92
C GLN A 83 -23.61 2.56 -4.16
N ILE A 84 -23.51 2.80 -2.85
CA ILE A 84 -22.77 1.96 -1.90
C ILE A 84 -23.14 0.50 -2.23
N VAL A 85 -22.20 -0.26 -2.78
CA VAL A 85 -22.46 -1.66 -3.14
C VAL A 85 -22.96 -2.33 -1.87
N PRO A 86 -24.16 -2.96 -1.87
CA PRO A 86 -24.69 -3.58 -0.68
C PRO A 86 -23.66 -4.57 -0.16
N LYS A 87 -23.16 -4.32 1.06
CA LYS A 87 -22.32 -5.28 1.77
C LYS A 87 -23.12 -6.58 1.86
N PRO A 88 -22.59 -7.72 1.38
CA PRO A 88 -23.15 -8.99 1.79
C PRO A 88 -23.08 -9.05 3.31
N SER A 89 -24.22 -9.26 3.95
CA SER A 89 -24.42 -9.20 5.41
C SER A 89 -23.72 -10.34 6.18
N GLU A 90 -22.78 -11.06 5.56
CA GLU A 90 -22.14 -12.21 6.16
C GLU A 90 -20.91 -11.80 6.99
N PRO A 91 -20.87 -12.13 8.29
CA PRO A 91 -19.65 -12.04 9.08
C PRO A 91 -18.61 -13.00 8.48
N GLY A 92 -17.53 -12.44 7.93
CA GLY A 92 -16.44 -13.20 7.29
C GLY A 92 -16.07 -12.77 5.87
N TRP A 93 -16.73 -11.75 5.31
CA TRP A 93 -16.39 -11.23 3.97
C TRP A 93 -14.94 -10.72 3.88
N TYR A 94 -14.50 -10.02 4.92
CA TYR A 94 -13.13 -9.57 5.10
C TYR A 94 -12.37 -10.57 5.95
N ASN A 95 -11.49 -11.35 5.32
CA ASN A 95 -10.82 -12.49 5.97
C ASN A 95 -9.30 -12.50 5.82
N THR A 96 -8.74 -11.52 5.08
CA THR A 96 -7.31 -11.43 4.84
C THR A 96 -6.82 -10.05 5.22
N GLU A 97 -5.99 -9.97 6.25
CA GLU A 97 -5.37 -8.71 6.66
C GLU A 97 -4.39 -8.20 5.57
N PHE A 98 -4.40 -6.90 5.31
CA PHE A 98 -3.44 -6.25 4.42
C PHE A 98 -2.55 -5.28 5.23
N PRO A 99 -1.55 -5.81 5.96
CA PRO A 99 -0.64 -4.95 6.72
C PRO A 99 0.27 -4.18 5.77
N ALA A 100 0.39 -2.87 6.03
CA ALA A 100 1.19 -1.96 5.23
C ALA A 100 1.52 -0.68 5.99
N PHE A 101 2.63 -0.06 5.65
CA PHE A 101 3.00 1.27 6.12
C PHE A 101 2.76 2.29 5.01
N VAL A 102 2.00 3.35 5.29
CA VAL A 102 1.64 4.40 4.34
C VAL A 102 1.83 5.79 4.95
N PRO A 103 1.98 6.85 4.15
CA PRO A 103 1.99 8.21 4.67
C PRO A 103 0.68 8.53 5.40
N ALA A 104 0.75 9.00 6.65
CA ALA A 104 -0.43 9.25 7.49
C ALA A 104 -1.37 10.27 6.85
N ASN A 105 -0.86 11.36 6.29
CA ASN A 105 -1.68 12.36 5.61
C ASN A 105 -2.52 11.76 4.48
N THR A 106 -1.93 10.84 3.70
CA THR A 106 -2.66 10.13 2.63
C THR A 106 -3.74 9.24 3.22
N TYR A 107 -3.42 8.51 4.29
CA TYR A 107 -4.37 7.63 4.97
C TYR A 107 -5.52 8.40 5.63
N GLU A 108 -5.22 9.45 6.38
CA GLU A 108 -6.20 10.27 7.10
C GLU A 108 -7.16 10.96 6.13
N LEU A 109 -6.64 11.51 5.03
CA LEU A 109 -7.47 12.09 3.98
C LEU A 109 -8.37 11.04 3.33
N ALA A 110 -7.84 9.84 3.06
CA ALA A 110 -8.63 8.74 2.51
C ALA A 110 -9.71 8.27 3.49
N CYS A 111 -9.41 8.19 4.78
CA CYS A 111 -10.36 7.87 5.83
C CYS A 111 -11.44 8.95 5.99
N ALA A 112 -11.10 10.23 5.90
CA ALA A 112 -12.07 11.32 5.93
C ALA A 112 -13.04 11.21 4.76
N ARG A 113 -12.52 11.03 3.53
CA ARG A 113 -13.33 10.85 2.33
C ARG A 113 -14.17 9.57 2.34
N ALA A 114 -13.64 8.48 2.91
CA ALA A 114 -14.39 7.24 3.12
C ALA A 114 -15.57 7.44 4.09
N LYS A 115 -15.37 8.19 5.17
CA LYS A 115 -16.44 8.50 6.14
C LYS A 115 -17.57 9.31 5.52
N GLU A 116 -17.28 10.27 4.64
CA GLU A 116 -18.29 11.05 3.92
C GLU A 116 -19.27 10.17 3.14
N ILE A 117 -18.80 9.03 2.61
CA ILE A 117 -19.59 8.08 1.83
C ILE A 117 -20.01 6.82 2.62
N GLY A 118 -19.82 6.82 3.95
CA GLY A 118 -20.23 5.74 4.84
C GLY A 118 -19.38 4.46 4.77
N PHE A 119 -18.15 4.54 4.26
CA PHE A 119 -17.23 3.41 4.19
C PHE A 119 -16.50 3.20 5.52
N SER A 120 -16.31 1.93 5.90
CA SER A 120 -15.33 1.53 6.93
C SER A 120 -13.92 1.51 6.33
N GLU A 121 -12.90 1.40 7.19
CA GLU A 121 -11.49 1.27 6.75
C GLU A 121 -11.28 0.04 5.85
N SER A 122 -11.95 -1.07 6.13
CA SER A 122 -11.92 -2.27 5.29
C SER A 122 -12.57 -2.05 3.93
N ASP A 123 -13.67 -1.28 3.86
CA ASP A 123 -14.31 -0.92 2.58
C ASP A 123 -13.40 -0.01 1.76
N LEU A 124 -12.83 1.00 2.41
CA LEU A 124 -11.86 1.91 1.83
C LEU A 124 -10.70 1.13 1.20
N LEU A 125 -10.03 0.31 1.99
CA LEU A 125 -8.84 -0.41 1.51
C LEU A 125 -9.20 -1.42 0.43
N THR A 126 -10.35 -2.10 0.55
CA THR A 126 -10.85 -3.01 -0.49
C THR A 126 -11.09 -2.29 -1.80
N TYR A 127 -11.77 -1.14 -1.76
CA TYR A 127 -12.06 -0.35 -2.94
C TYR A 127 -10.77 0.20 -3.57
N ALA A 128 -9.89 0.78 -2.76
CA ALA A 128 -8.59 1.29 -3.18
C ALA A 128 -7.74 0.21 -3.87
N LEU A 129 -7.65 -0.98 -3.28
CA LEU A 129 -6.92 -2.10 -3.87
C LEU A 129 -7.56 -2.61 -5.17
N ASN A 130 -8.88 -2.53 -5.29
CA ASN A 130 -9.56 -2.84 -6.54
C ASN A 130 -9.27 -1.79 -7.61
N LEU A 131 -9.20 -0.50 -7.29
CA LEU A 131 -8.76 0.53 -8.23
C LEU A 131 -7.32 0.26 -8.71
N PHE A 132 -6.41 -0.08 -7.80
CA PHE A 132 -5.05 -0.45 -8.13
C PHE A 132 -4.99 -1.69 -9.04
N ALA A 133 -5.65 -2.77 -8.64
CA ALA A 133 -5.62 -4.04 -9.37
C ALA A 133 -6.32 -3.96 -10.73
N ASN A 134 -7.29 -3.04 -10.88
CA ASN A 134 -8.01 -2.83 -12.13
C ASN A 134 -7.52 -1.61 -12.93
N ASN A 135 -6.45 -0.95 -12.49
CA ASN A 135 -5.88 0.17 -13.21
C ASN A 135 -5.45 -0.30 -14.62
N PRO A 136 -5.89 0.36 -15.71
CA PRO A 136 -5.62 -0.10 -17.08
C PRO A 136 -4.14 -0.26 -17.40
N GLY A 137 -3.29 0.68 -16.95
CA GLY A 137 -1.85 0.63 -17.18
C GLY A 137 -1.18 -0.53 -16.44
N ILE A 138 -1.55 -0.73 -15.16
CA ILE A 138 -1.04 -1.83 -14.35
C ILE A 138 -1.48 -3.18 -14.94
N ASN A 139 -2.74 -3.29 -15.37
CA ASN A 139 -3.26 -4.52 -15.99
C ASN A 139 -2.57 -4.83 -17.32
N ALA A 140 -2.28 -3.82 -18.15
CA ALA A 140 -1.55 -4.03 -19.40
C ALA A 140 -0.16 -4.62 -19.15
N ILE A 141 0.58 -4.07 -18.18
CA ILE A 141 1.91 -4.58 -17.80
C ILE A 141 1.80 -6.00 -17.25
N TYR A 142 0.85 -6.23 -16.33
CA TYR A 142 0.62 -7.55 -15.74
C TYR A 142 0.30 -8.62 -16.78
N ASN A 143 -0.66 -8.34 -17.68
CA ASN A 143 -1.07 -9.28 -18.71
C ASN A 143 0.09 -9.60 -19.65
N ALA A 144 0.83 -8.59 -20.11
CA ALA A 144 2.00 -8.79 -20.97
C ALA A 144 3.08 -9.66 -20.29
N TYR A 145 3.33 -9.44 -19.00
CA TYR A 145 4.28 -10.24 -18.23
C TYR A 145 3.86 -11.70 -18.13
N VAL A 146 2.60 -11.95 -17.74
CA VAL A 146 2.06 -13.31 -17.59
C VAL A 146 2.01 -14.02 -18.94
N GLU A 147 1.54 -13.36 -20.00
CA GLU A 147 1.51 -13.91 -21.35
C GLU A 147 2.90 -14.32 -21.85
N ASN A 148 3.91 -13.50 -21.59
CA ASN A 148 5.29 -13.81 -21.97
C ASN A 148 5.80 -15.07 -21.25
N LEU A 149 5.61 -15.17 -19.94
CA LEU A 149 5.98 -16.38 -19.18
C LEU A 149 5.21 -17.62 -19.64
N CYS A 150 3.92 -17.48 -19.93
CA CYS A 150 3.12 -18.57 -20.47
C CYS A 150 3.70 -19.09 -21.80
N LYS A 151 4.05 -18.18 -22.72
CA LYS A 151 4.66 -18.52 -24.01
C LYS A 151 6.05 -19.14 -23.85
N GLN A 152 6.90 -18.56 -23.00
CA GLN A 152 8.28 -19.03 -22.78
C GLN A 152 8.34 -20.43 -22.16
N HIS A 153 7.41 -20.75 -21.26
CA HIS A 153 7.44 -21.99 -20.49
C HIS A 153 6.37 -23.02 -20.92
N GLY A 154 5.50 -22.70 -21.88
CA GLY A 154 4.45 -23.61 -22.35
C GLY A 154 3.41 -23.94 -21.26
N VAL A 155 3.06 -22.96 -20.43
CA VAL A 155 2.15 -23.13 -19.28
C VAL A 155 0.99 -22.13 -19.35
N ASN A 156 -0.06 -22.36 -18.56
CA ASN A 156 -1.19 -21.45 -18.46
C ASN A 156 -0.96 -20.34 -17.39
N ALA A 157 -1.78 -19.29 -17.46
CA ALA A 157 -1.69 -18.15 -16.56
C ALA A 157 -1.85 -18.55 -15.08
N SER A 158 -2.80 -19.44 -14.76
CA SER A 158 -3.04 -19.90 -13.40
C SER A 158 -1.82 -20.58 -12.78
N PHE A 159 -1.04 -21.31 -13.57
CA PHE A 159 0.22 -21.91 -13.13
C PHE A 159 1.28 -20.84 -12.85
N VAL A 160 1.41 -19.83 -13.71
CA VAL A 160 2.33 -18.70 -13.49
C VAL A 160 1.97 -17.95 -12.21
N GLU A 161 0.69 -17.60 -12.03
CA GLU A 161 0.18 -16.92 -10.84
C GLU A 161 0.45 -17.74 -9.56
N LEU A 162 0.21 -19.06 -9.62
CA LEU A 162 0.50 -19.97 -8.51
C LEU A 162 1.99 -19.94 -8.14
N LYS A 163 2.90 -19.91 -9.12
CA LYS A 163 4.35 -19.83 -8.88
C LYS A 163 4.75 -18.50 -8.27
N ILE A 164 4.19 -17.38 -8.74
CA ILE A 164 4.42 -16.05 -8.16
C ILE A 164 3.98 -16.03 -6.68
N LEU A 165 2.74 -16.46 -6.39
CA LEU A 165 2.23 -16.51 -5.02
C LEU A 165 3.02 -17.47 -4.13
N GLY A 166 3.45 -18.61 -4.67
CA GLY A 166 4.31 -19.56 -3.98
C GLY A 166 5.66 -18.95 -3.59
N TRP A 167 6.28 -18.22 -4.51
CA TRP A 167 7.53 -17.50 -4.28
C TRP A 167 7.40 -16.44 -3.18
N LEU A 168 6.34 -15.62 -3.22
CA LEU A 168 6.10 -14.61 -2.19
C LEU A 168 5.92 -15.24 -0.80
N LYS A 169 5.18 -16.35 -0.70
CA LYS A 169 5.05 -17.11 0.55
C LYS A 169 6.39 -17.64 1.03
N TYR A 170 7.23 -18.13 0.12
CA TYR A 170 8.58 -18.60 0.44
C TYR A 170 9.45 -17.45 0.97
N GLN A 171 9.48 -16.29 0.30
CA GLN A 171 10.23 -15.11 0.75
C GLN A 171 9.78 -14.63 2.13
N ALA A 172 8.47 -14.55 2.37
CA ALA A 172 7.93 -14.17 3.68
C ALA A 172 8.35 -15.16 4.80
N ARG A 173 8.39 -16.46 4.51
CA ARG A 173 8.87 -17.49 5.46
C ARG A 173 10.37 -17.39 5.69
N LYS A 174 11.14 -17.13 4.63
CA LYS A 174 12.59 -16.92 4.72
C LYS A 174 12.93 -15.70 5.58
N LYS A 175 12.25 -14.57 5.37
CA LYS A 175 12.45 -13.36 6.18
C LYS A 175 12.05 -13.57 7.64
N ARG A 176 10.97 -14.31 7.90
CA ARG A 176 10.60 -14.69 9.26
C ARG A 176 11.68 -15.53 9.93
N LEU A 177 12.23 -16.51 9.23
CA LEU A 177 13.32 -17.32 9.78
C LEU A 177 14.52 -16.44 10.15
N GLU A 178 14.91 -15.52 9.28
CA GLU A 178 15.98 -14.55 9.55
C GLU A 178 15.72 -13.73 10.82
N LEU A 179 14.50 -13.18 10.96
CA LEU A 179 14.11 -12.40 12.13
C LEU A 179 14.03 -13.25 13.41
N SER A 180 13.51 -14.47 13.32
CA SER A 180 13.49 -15.40 14.45
C SER A 180 14.89 -15.76 14.93
N LEU A 181 15.83 -15.98 14.00
CA LEU A 181 17.23 -16.24 14.36
C LEU A 181 17.89 -15.03 15.01
N ALA A 182 17.59 -13.81 14.53
CA ALA A 182 18.11 -12.58 15.10
C ALA A 182 17.54 -12.29 16.51
N ALA A 183 16.26 -12.61 16.74
CA ALA A 183 15.59 -12.40 18.03
C ALA A 183 15.89 -13.51 19.06
N GLY A 184 16.38 -14.67 18.63
CA GLY A 184 16.56 -15.85 19.48
C GLY A 184 15.26 -16.55 19.87
N GLU A 185 14.12 -16.14 19.31
CA GLU A 185 12.81 -16.74 19.51
C GLU A 185 11.99 -16.78 18.21
N PHE A 186 10.93 -17.59 18.16
CA PHE A 186 10.08 -17.63 16.97
C PHE A 186 9.23 -16.35 16.85
N VAL A 187 9.43 -15.60 15.77
CA VAL A 187 8.63 -14.42 15.43
C VAL A 187 7.35 -14.86 14.70
N ASP A 188 6.19 -14.69 15.33
CA ASP A 188 4.89 -14.95 14.71
C ASP A 188 4.53 -13.87 13.66
N ARG A 189 3.65 -14.20 12.70
CA ARG A 189 3.10 -13.26 11.71
C ARG A 189 2.55 -11.98 12.31
N ALA A 190 1.90 -12.08 13.47
CA ALA A 190 1.33 -10.92 14.15
C ALA A 190 2.38 -9.92 14.62
N LYS A 191 3.67 -10.31 14.66
CA LYS A 191 4.80 -9.47 15.06
C LYS A 191 5.65 -8.99 13.89
N LEU A 192 5.25 -9.27 12.63
CA LEU A 192 5.97 -8.80 11.45
C LEU A 192 5.37 -7.47 10.96
N PRO A 193 6.17 -6.40 10.85
CA PRO A 193 5.76 -5.17 10.16
C PRO A 193 5.46 -5.46 8.67
#